data_AF-Q2HWC1-F1
#
_entry.id   AF-Q2HWC1-F1
#
_cell.length_a   1.000
_cell.length_b   1.000
_cell.length_c   1.000
_cell.angle_alpha   90.00
_cell.angle_beta   90.00
_cell.angle_gamma   90.00
#
_symmetry.space_group_name_H-M   'P 1'
#
loop_
_entity.id
_entity.type
_entity.pdbx_description
1 polymer ?
#
loop_
_entity_poly.entity_id
_entity_poly.type
_entity_poly.pdbx_seq_one_letter_code
_entity_poly.pdbx_strand_id
1 'polypeptide(L)'
;MELLIGPDVVLDYFYANAYDLKPVGGTGLVFSWNELLFSESKILTYKRYILVEGKLIHEGIDVSFLLVHAPSCSQERFDLWRDVMNLKKSISMPLMMFGDFQEVLEPEEIIGNEVTSQGMKDFQHCIAEMNLVELPLLDG
;
A
#
# COMPACT_ATOMS: atom_id res chain seq x y z
N MET A 1 6.91 -3.21 10.19
CA MET A 1 5.81 -2.22 10.12
C MET A 1 6.14 -1.16 11.15
N GLU A 2 6.73 -0.08 10.68
CA GLU A 2 6.85 1.21 11.35
C GLU A 2 6.93 2.23 10.23
N LEU A 3 6.15 3.30 10.33
CA LEU A 3 6.16 4.46 9.44
C LEU A 3 6.05 5.66 10.38
N LEU A 4 7.10 6.47 10.46
CA LEU A 4 7.05 7.78 11.09
C LEU A 4 7.27 8.83 9.99
N ILE A 5 6.59 9.97 10.10
CA ILE A 5 6.75 11.18 9.26
C ILE A 5 6.99 12.37 10.20
N GLY A 6 7.71 13.40 9.70
CA GLY A 6 8.26 14.51 10.48
C GLY A 6 7.21 15.40 11.17
N PRO A 7 7.67 16.45 11.88
CA PRO A 7 7.26 16.78 13.25
C PRO A 7 5.80 17.21 13.51
N ASP A 8 4.90 17.24 12.52
CA ASP A 8 3.52 17.70 12.73
C ASP A 8 2.43 16.82 12.09
N VAL A 9 2.74 15.65 11.52
CA VAL A 9 1.70 14.68 11.09
C VAL A 9 2.13 13.26 11.45
N VAL A 10 1.77 12.84 12.65
CA VAL A 10 1.98 11.48 13.14
C VAL A 10 0.81 10.59 12.66
N LEU A 11 1.10 9.65 11.75
CA LEU A 11 0.16 8.64 11.23
C LEU A 11 -0.04 7.45 12.20
N ASP A 12 0.20 7.60 13.50
CA ASP A 12 0.05 6.55 14.55
C ASP A 12 -1.38 5.97 14.68
N TYR A 13 -2.34 6.42 13.87
CA TYR A 13 -3.77 6.17 14.06
C TYR A 13 -4.44 5.38 12.94
N PHE A 14 -3.70 5.04 11.89
CA PHE A 14 -4.13 4.09 10.86
C PHE A 14 -3.47 2.75 11.14
N TYR A 15 -4.27 1.78 11.57
CA TYR A 15 -3.81 0.42 11.76
C TYR A 15 -4.12 -0.38 10.51
N ALA A 16 -3.07 -0.75 9.79
CA ALA A 16 -3.15 -1.53 8.58
C ALA A 16 -2.32 -2.81 8.76
N ASN A 17 -2.99 -3.94 8.66
CA ASN A 17 -2.32 -5.23 8.73
C ASN A 17 -2.78 -6.16 7.62
N ALA A 18 -1.80 -6.81 7.00
CA ALA A 18 -2.00 -8.00 6.19
C ALA A 18 -1.55 -9.20 7.03
N TYR A 19 -2.42 -10.19 7.21
CA TYR A 19 -2.10 -11.42 7.92
C TYR A 19 -2.29 -12.64 7.00
N ASP A 20 -1.32 -13.55 7.01
CA ASP A 20 -1.49 -14.92 6.52
C ASP A 20 -1.71 -15.84 7.73
N LEU A 21 -2.97 -16.19 8.03
CA LEU A 21 -3.28 -17.14 9.10
C LEU A 21 -3.25 -18.57 8.53
N LYS A 22 -2.32 -19.40 9.02
CA LYS A 22 -2.41 -20.86 8.90
C LYS A 22 -2.50 -21.48 10.30
N PRO A 23 -3.49 -22.37 10.55
CA PRO A 23 -3.64 -23.65 9.82
C PRO A 23 -5.00 -23.90 9.13
N VAL A 24 -5.95 -22.95 9.14
CA VAL A 24 -7.25 -23.10 8.45
C VAL A 24 -7.36 -22.02 7.36
N GLY A 25 -6.55 -22.21 6.31
CA GLY A 25 -6.31 -21.33 5.16
C GLY A 25 -7.23 -20.12 4.96
N GLY A 26 -6.72 -18.93 5.29
CA GLY A 26 -7.26 -17.66 4.84
C GLY A 26 -6.23 -16.54 5.01
N THR A 27 -5.93 -15.83 3.92
CA THR A 27 -5.23 -14.53 3.96
C THR A 27 -6.25 -13.45 4.25
N GLY A 28 -5.98 -12.55 5.19
CA GLY A 28 -6.89 -11.47 5.59
C GLY A 28 -6.20 -10.10 5.54
N LEU A 29 -6.94 -9.10 5.04
CA LEU A 29 -6.56 -7.70 5.14
C LEU A 29 -7.43 -7.04 6.19
N VAL A 30 -6.81 -6.31 7.11
CA VAL A 30 -7.49 -5.48 8.11
C VAL A 30 -6.97 -4.06 7.95
N PHE A 31 -7.90 -3.13 7.75
CA PHE A 31 -7.61 -1.72 7.73
C PHE A 31 -8.60 -1.00 8.64
N SER A 32 -8.08 -0.30 9.64
CA SER A 32 -8.86 0.44 10.62
C SER A 32 -8.24 1.79 10.91
N TRP A 33 -9.07 2.74 11.29
CA TRP A 33 -8.70 4.12 11.54
C TRP A 33 -9.44 4.68 12.75
N ASN A 34 -8.98 5.83 13.24
CA ASN A 34 -9.70 6.62 14.22
C ASN A 34 -10.75 7.50 13.51
N GLU A 35 -12.04 7.28 13.79
CA GLU A 35 -13.16 8.02 13.21
C GLU A 35 -13.15 9.52 13.54
N LEU A 36 -12.38 9.95 14.55
CA LEU A 36 -12.18 11.38 14.84
C LEU A 36 -11.23 12.07 13.87
N LEU A 37 -10.40 11.31 13.16
CA LEU A 37 -9.36 11.82 12.26
C LEU A 37 -9.68 11.57 10.79
N PHE A 38 -10.40 10.49 10.50
CA PHE A 38 -10.76 10.11 9.14
C PHE A 38 -12.21 9.65 9.06
N SER A 39 -12.94 10.20 8.09
CA SER A 39 -14.30 9.78 7.76
C SER A 39 -14.29 9.14 6.38
N GLU A 40 -14.65 7.86 6.32
CA GLU A 40 -14.76 7.12 5.08
C GLU A 40 -15.99 7.53 4.27
N SER A 41 -15.85 7.53 2.94
CA SER A 41 -16.94 7.76 2.00
C SER A 41 -17.16 6.57 1.07
N LYS A 42 -16.14 5.70 0.90
CA LYS A 42 -16.19 4.53 0.05
C LYS A 42 -15.17 3.50 0.50
N ILE A 43 -15.57 2.23 0.52
CA ILE A 43 -14.71 1.09 0.78
C ILE A 43 -14.88 0.09 -0.36
N LEU A 44 -13.79 -0.33 -0.99
CA LEU A 44 -13.74 -1.44 -1.93
C LEU A 44 -12.81 -2.52 -1.41
N THR A 45 -13.34 -3.72 -1.22
CA THR A 45 -12.59 -4.86 -0.70
C THR A 45 -12.40 -5.91 -1.78
N TYR A 46 -11.15 -6.27 -2.03
CA TYR A 46 -10.75 -7.36 -2.91
C TYR A 46 -9.88 -8.35 -2.17
N LYS A 47 -9.58 -9.49 -2.80
CA LYS A 47 -8.77 -10.55 -2.18
C LYS A 47 -7.36 -10.11 -1.76
N ARG A 48 -6.78 -9.16 -2.49
CA ARG A 48 -5.37 -8.75 -2.35
C ARG A 48 -5.19 -7.26 -2.05
N TYR A 49 -6.26 -6.49 -2.00
CA TYR A 49 -6.19 -5.08 -1.61
C TYR A 49 -7.52 -4.57 -1.05
N ILE A 50 -7.43 -3.52 -0.23
CA ILE A 50 -8.56 -2.72 0.24
C ILE A 50 -8.29 -1.28 -0.19
N LEU A 51 -9.24 -0.67 -0.90
CA LEU A 51 -9.27 0.77 -1.14
C LEU A 51 -10.26 1.40 -0.16
N VAL A 52 -9.83 2.44 0.53
CA VAL A 52 -10.70 3.31 1.33
C VAL A 52 -10.52 4.73 0.85
N GLU A 53 -11.60 5.36 0.43
CA GLU A 53 -11.66 6.80 0.12
C GLU A 53 -12.40 7.50 1.26
N GLY A 54 -12.02 8.74 1.53
CA GLY A 54 -12.64 9.52 2.59
C GLY A 54 -11.97 10.86 2.78
N LYS A 55 -12.17 11.45 3.95
CA LYS A 55 -11.68 12.78 4.30
C LYS A 55 -10.89 12.75 5.60
N LEU A 56 -9.70 13.34 5.57
CA LEU A 56 -8.97 13.73 6.77
C LEU A 56 -9.71 14.91 7.42
N ILE A 57 -10.28 14.67 8.60
CA ILE A 57 -11.29 15.55 9.22
C ILE A 57 -10.69 16.91 9.59
N HIS A 58 -9.48 16.94 10.13
CA HIS A 58 -8.84 18.18 10.59
C HIS A 58 -8.34 19.03 9.43
N GLU A 59 -7.80 18.39 8.40
CA GLU A 59 -7.20 19.05 7.23
C GLU A 59 -8.25 19.40 6.18
N GLY A 60 -9.42 18.75 6.22
CA GLY A 60 -10.48 18.89 5.22
C GLY A 60 -10.10 18.32 3.85
N ILE A 61 -9.08 17.46 3.79
CA ILE A 61 -8.51 16.91 2.56
C ILE A 61 -9.18 15.57 2.24
N ASP A 62 -9.71 15.43 1.02
CA ASP A 62 -10.15 14.14 0.49
C ASP A 62 -8.93 13.30 0.08
N VAL A 63 -8.88 12.03 0.49
CA VAL A 63 -7.73 11.13 0.29
C VAL A 63 -8.19 9.70 0.05
N SER A 64 -7.38 8.95 -0.70
CA SER A 64 -7.50 7.51 -0.91
C SER A 64 -6.36 6.77 -0.24
N PHE A 65 -6.68 5.67 0.42
CA PHE A 65 -5.76 4.73 1.02
C PHE A 65 -5.91 3.36 0.35
N LEU A 66 -4.81 2.79 -0.13
CA LEU A 66 -4.78 1.48 -0.76
C LEU A 66 -3.86 0.55 0.05
N LEU A 67 -4.47 -0.33 0.83
CA LEU A 67 -3.77 -1.41 1.54
C LEU A 67 -3.62 -2.60 0.59
N VAL A 68 -2.38 -3.01 0.31
CA VAL A 68 -2.07 -4.13 -0.59
C VAL A 68 -1.44 -5.30 0.18
N HIS A 69 -1.80 -6.52 -0.18
CA HIS A 69 -1.10 -7.74 0.21
C HIS A 69 -0.79 -8.56 -1.02
N ALA A 70 0.46 -8.45 -1.48
CA ALA A 70 0.93 -9.08 -2.69
C ALA A 70 1.19 -10.58 -2.50
N PRO A 71 0.90 -11.42 -3.51
CA PRO A 71 1.21 -12.84 -3.45
C PRO A 71 2.72 -13.12 -3.58
N SER A 72 3.19 -14.25 -3.07
CA SER A 72 4.58 -14.69 -3.25
C SER A 72 4.89 -15.18 -4.68
N CYS A 73 3.88 -15.52 -5.47
CA CYS A 73 4.04 -15.91 -6.87
C CYS A 73 4.22 -14.67 -7.76
N SER A 74 5.33 -14.59 -8.50
CA SER A 74 5.65 -13.43 -9.35
C SER A 74 4.61 -13.15 -10.43
N GLN A 75 4.04 -14.20 -11.04
CA GLN A 75 2.98 -14.02 -12.04
C GLN A 75 1.70 -13.44 -11.43
N GLU A 76 1.31 -13.92 -10.23
CA GLU A 76 0.14 -13.36 -9.54
C GLU A 76 0.40 -11.91 -9.07
N ARG A 77 1.65 -11.54 -8.73
CA ARG A 77 2.01 -10.15 -8.42
C ARG A 77 1.90 -9.26 -9.64
N PHE A 78 2.38 -9.72 -10.78
CA PHE A 78 2.26 -8.97 -12.04
C PHE A 78 0.81 -8.64 -12.36
N ASP A 79 -0.09 -9.62 -12.22
CA ASP A 79 -1.52 -9.41 -12.44
C ASP A 79 -2.11 -8.43 -11.41
N LEU A 80 -1.70 -8.53 -10.14
CA LEU A 80 -2.07 -7.57 -9.10
C LEU A 80 -1.63 -6.14 -9.43
N TRP A 81 -0.40 -5.94 -9.92
CA TRP A 81 0.10 -4.62 -10.34
C TRP A 81 -0.74 -4.02 -11.45
N ARG A 82 -1.15 -4.83 -12.43
CA ARG A 82 -2.06 -4.39 -13.49
C ARG A 82 -3.43 -3.99 -12.95
N ASP A 83 -3.96 -4.74 -11.98
CA ASP A 83 -5.24 -4.43 -11.36
C ASP A 83 -5.20 -3.12 -10.58
N VAL A 84 -4.18 -2.88 -9.76
CA VAL A 84 -4.07 -1.63 -8.99
C VAL A 84 -3.77 -0.42 -9.88
N MET A 85 -2.99 -0.57 -10.95
CA MET A 85 -2.81 0.48 -11.97
C MET A 85 -4.13 0.83 -12.67
N ASN A 86 -4.96 -0.17 -12.97
CA ASN A 86 -6.28 0.07 -13.54
C ASN A 86 -7.22 0.73 -12.53
N LEU A 87 -7.19 0.31 -11.27
CA LEU A 87 -7.95 0.93 -10.19
C LEU A 87 -7.60 2.42 -10.04
N LYS A 88 -6.30 2.77 -10.10
CA LYS A 88 -5.81 4.16 -9.99
C LYS A 88 -6.47 5.12 -10.97
N LYS A 89 -6.87 4.65 -12.17
CA LYS A 89 -7.57 5.46 -13.18
C LYS A 89 -8.93 5.97 -12.71
N SER A 90 -9.54 5.29 -11.73
CA SER A 90 -10.81 5.70 -11.12
C SER A 90 -10.65 6.64 -9.92
N ILE A 91 -9.41 6.85 -9.45
CA ILE A 91 -9.10 7.63 -8.26
C ILE A 91 -8.68 9.05 -8.66
N SER A 92 -9.50 10.03 -8.29
CA SER A 92 -9.29 11.46 -8.59
C SER A 92 -8.62 12.26 -7.47
N MET A 93 -8.43 11.66 -6.30
CA MET A 93 -7.84 12.29 -5.11
C MET A 93 -6.41 11.76 -4.86
N PRO A 94 -5.62 12.41 -3.97
CA PRO A 94 -4.33 11.89 -3.54
C PRO A 94 -4.43 10.45 -3.06
N LEU A 95 -3.45 9.61 -3.44
CA LEU A 95 -3.41 8.19 -3.10
C LEU A 95 -2.19 7.89 -2.24
N MET A 96 -2.41 7.24 -1.12
CA MET A 96 -1.37 6.60 -0.33
C MET A 96 -1.52 5.07 -0.45
N MET A 97 -0.46 4.39 -0.86
CA MET A 97 -0.41 2.94 -0.97
C MET A 97 0.57 2.37 0.05
N PHE A 98 0.17 1.33 0.76
CA PHE A 98 0.98 0.67 1.80
C PHE A 98 0.59 -0.81 1.90
N GLY A 99 1.43 -1.59 2.58
CA GLY A 99 1.17 -3.00 2.85
C GLY A 99 2.40 -3.86 2.63
N ASP A 100 2.17 -5.12 2.29
CA ASP A 100 3.22 -6.09 1.99
C ASP A 100 3.28 -6.32 0.48
N PHE A 101 4.32 -5.79 -0.17
CA PHE A 101 4.46 -5.83 -1.62
C PHE A 101 5.21 -7.07 -2.13
N GLN A 102 5.86 -7.85 -1.24
CA GLN A 102 6.67 -9.02 -1.61
C GLN A 102 7.68 -8.77 -2.75
N GLU A 103 8.07 -7.51 -2.95
CA GLU A 103 9.05 -7.02 -3.92
C GLU A 103 9.77 -5.80 -3.32
N VAL A 104 10.98 -5.58 -3.81
CA VAL A 104 11.82 -4.43 -3.49
C VAL A 104 11.92 -3.50 -4.70
N LEU A 105 12.19 -2.23 -4.47
CA LEU A 105 12.40 -1.25 -5.53
C LEU A 105 13.84 -1.27 -6.03
N GLU A 106 14.82 -1.51 -5.15
CA GLU A 106 16.23 -1.50 -5.49
C GLU A 106 16.91 -2.83 -5.11
N PRO A 107 17.88 -3.33 -5.91
CA PRO A 107 18.54 -4.61 -5.62
C PRO A 107 19.18 -4.66 -4.24
N GLU A 108 19.73 -3.53 -3.80
CA GLU A 108 20.49 -3.37 -2.56
C GLU A 108 19.63 -3.55 -1.30
N GLU A 109 18.30 -3.46 -1.42
CA GLU A 109 17.36 -3.76 -0.32
C GLU A 109 17.38 -5.25 0.06
N ILE A 110 17.87 -6.12 -0.84
CA ILE A 110 18.08 -7.53 -0.58
C ILE A 110 19.57 -7.79 -0.38
N ILE A 111 19.94 -8.24 0.82
CA ILE A 111 21.34 -8.55 1.18
C ILE A 111 21.92 -9.56 0.18
N GLY A 112 22.97 -9.15 -0.53
CA GLY A 112 23.70 -9.98 -1.48
C GLY A 112 23.07 -10.07 -2.88
N ASN A 113 22.05 -9.26 -3.17
CA ASN A 113 21.51 -9.11 -4.51
C ASN A 113 22.05 -7.83 -5.16
N GLU A 114 22.60 -7.96 -6.37
CA GLU A 114 23.10 -6.82 -7.17
C GLU A 114 22.34 -6.71 -8.52
N VAL A 115 21.35 -7.58 -8.74
CA VAL A 115 20.67 -7.71 -10.04
C VAL A 115 19.20 -7.35 -9.91
N THR A 116 18.75 -6.46 -10.79
CA THR A 116 17.32 -6.14 -10.94
C THR A 116 16.56 -7.33 -11.53
N SER A 117 15.62 -7.88 -10.76
CA SER A 117 14.73 -8.95 -11.23
C SER A 117 13.62 -8.39 -12.14
N GLN A 118 12.90 -9.27 -12.86
CA GLN A 118 11.72 -8.83 -13.62
C GLN A 118 10.60 -8.33 -12.69
N GLY A 119 10.41 -8.97 -11.53
CA GLY A 119 9.39 -8.55 -10.56
C GLY A 119 9.63 -7.16 -10.00
N MET A 120 10.90 -6.79 -9.78
CA MET A 120 11.29 -5.44 -9.39
C MET A 120 10.93 -4.43 -10.49
N LYS A 121 11.23 -4.73 -11.76
CA LYS A 121 10.87 -3.85 -12.89
C LYS A 121 9.36 -3.67 -13.01
N ASP A 122 8.59 -4.75 -12.82
CA ASP A 122 7.14 -4.69 -12.87
C ASP A 122 6.58 -3.83 -11.72
N PHE A 123 7.18 -3.93 -10.53
CA PHE A 123 6.80 -3.11 -9.38
C PHE A 123 7.18 -1.64 -9.57
N GLN A 124 8.42 -1.35 -10.00
CA GLN A 124 8.86 0.01 -10.36
C GLN A 124 7.95 0.64 -11.42
N HIS A 125 7.57 -0.12 -12.45
CA HIS A 125 6.61 0.34 -13.47
C HIS A 125 5.24 0.68 -12.85
N CYS A 126 4.74 -0.16 -11.94
CA CYS A 126 3.50 0.11 -11.20
C CYS A 126 3.57 1.43 -10.42
N ILE A 127 4.64 1.65 -9.67
CA ILE A 127 4.86 2.89 -8.91
C ILE A 127 4.88 4.11 -9.85
N ALA A 128 5.62 4.02 -10.95
CA ALA A 128 5.74 5.09 -11.94
C ALA A 128 4.40 5.43 -12.62
N GLU A 129 3.66 4.43 -13.11
CA GLU A 129 2.35 4.63 -13.75
C GLU A 129 1.31 5.21 -12.79
N MET A 130 1.41 4.85 -11.51
CA MET A 130 0.52 5.40 -10.48
C MET A 130 0.96 6.79 -9.98
N ASN A 131 2.09 7.31 -10.47
CA ASN A 131 2.75 8.55 -10.01
C ASN A 131 2.97 8.56 -8.50
N LEU A 132 3.38 7.41 -7.95
CA LEU A 132 3.70 7.27 -6.54
C LEU A 132 5.17 7.60 -6.32
N VAL A 133 5.45 8.13 -5.13
CA VAL A 133 6.81 8.35 -4.64
C VAL A 133 6.98 7.55 -3.36
N GLU A 134 8.13 6.92 -3.20
CA GLU A 134 8.47 6.28 -1.94
C GLU A 134 8.63 7.34 -0.85
N LEU A 135 8.02 7.09 0.30
CA LEU A 135 8.22 7.94 1.47
C LEU A 135 9.55 7.54 2.10
N PRO A 136 10.48 8.48 2.35
CA PRO A 136 11.72 8.16 3.01
C PRO A 136 11.42 7.53 4.36
N LEU A 137 12.10 6.43 4.67
CA LEU A 137 12.15 5.92 6.03
C LEU A 137 12.67 7.06 6.90
N LEU A 138 11.84 7.53 7.83
CA LEU A 138 12.38 8.43 8.85
C LEU A 138 13.36 7.62 9.68
N ASP A 139 14.63 8.02 9.61
CA ASP A 139 15.63 7.61 10.59
C ASP A 139 15.10 8.06 11.97
N GLY A 140 14.86 7.08 12.85
CA GLY A 140 14.49 7.31 14.24
C GLY A 140 15.64 7.83 15.09
#